data_AF-A0A2T0Q9A4-F1
#
_entry.id   AF-A0A2T0Q9A4-F1
#
_cell.length_a   1.000
_cell.length_b   1.000
_cell.length_c   1.000
_cell.angle_alpha   90.00
_cell.angle_beta   90.00
_cell.angle_gamma   90.00
#
_symmetry.space_group_name_H-M   'P 1'
#
loop_
_entity.id
_entity.type
_entity.pdbx_description
1 polymer ?
#
loop_
_entity_poly.entity_id
_entity_poly.type
_entity_poly.pdbx_seq_one_letter_code
_entity_poly.pdbx_strand_id
1 'polypeptide(L)' 'MSAIESVWRQARTLALTPAQVASPLGATPYALRHAAVTLWLNGRVPAPEVADRAGHSVKVLLDIYAGCLDGES' A
#
# COMPACT_ATOMS: atom_id res chain seq x y z
N MET A 1 14.26 15.39 -8.30
CA MET A 1 13.63 14.96 -7.04
C MET A 1 12.55 15.97 -6.70
N SER A 2 11.29 15.54 -6.71
CA SER A 2 10.16 16.43 -6.44
C SER A 2 10.07 16.80 -4.96
N ALA A 3 9.37 17.89 -4.62
CA ALA A 3 9.14 18.27 -3.22
C ALA A 3 8.47 17.14 -2.42
N ILE A 4 7.59 16.37 -3.07
CA ILE A 4 6.88 15.22 -2.47
C ILE A 4 7.88 14.12 -2.09
N GLU A 5 8.84 13.79 -2.95
CA GLU A 5 9.85 12.76 -2.65
C GLU A 5 10.77 13.16 -1.48
N SER A 6 11.12 14.44 -1.39
CA SER A 6 11.97 14.96 -0.32
C SER A 6 11.28 14.86 1.04
N VAL A 7 10.04 15.37 1.14
CA VAL A 7 9.22 15.29 2.36
C VAL A 7 8.96 13.83 2.73
N TRP A 8 8.70 12.98 1.73
CA TRP A 8 8.50 11.55 1.94
C TRP A 8 9.71 10.88 2.59
N ARG A 9 10.91 11.19 2.10
CA ARG A 9 12.15 10.63 2.64
C ARG A 9 12.38 11.02 4.10
N GLN A 10 12.07 12.27 4.45
CA GLN A 10 12.15 12.74 5.84
C GLN A 10 11.09 12.06 6.73
N ALA A 11 9.86 11.95 6.26
CA ALA A 11 8.79 11.26 6.99
C ALA A 11 9.17 9.81 7.31
N ARG A 12 9.81 9.09 6.37
CA ARG A 12 10.32 7.72 6.62
C ARG A 12 11.33 7.67 7.76
N THR A 13 12.27 8.62 7.82
CA THR A 13 13.27 8.65 8.89
C THR A 13 12.69 8.96 10.27
N LEU A 14 11.53 9.63 10.33
CA LEU A 14 10.84 9.96 11.57
C LEU A 14 9.94 8.82 12.06
N ALA A 15 9.30 8.09 11.14
CA ALA A 15 8.29 7.07 11.47
C ALA A 15 8.84 5.63 11.55
N LEU A 16 9.99 5.34 10.93
CA LEU A 16 10.53 3.99 10.82
C LEU A 16 11.86 3.86 11.56
N THR A 17 12.18 2.65 12.02
CA THR A 17 13.50 2.32 12.56
C THR A 17 14.58 2.42 11.48
N PRO A 18 15.87 2.62 11.84
CA PRO A 18 16.95 2.69 10.85
C PRO A 18 17.02 1.47 9.91
N ALA A 19 16.77 0.27 10.44
CA ALA A 19 16.72 -0.96 9.64
C ALA A 19 15.56 -0.96 8.64
N GLN A 20 14.39 -0.45 9.03
CA GLN A 20 13.23 -0.32 8.15
C GLN A 20 13.41 0.77 7.09
N VAL A 21 14.08 1.88 7.42
CA VAL A 21 14.43 2.93 6.44
C VAL A 21 15.39 2.38 5.36
N ALA A 22 16.36 1.56 5.77
CA ALA A 22 17.29 0.88 4.86
C ALA A 22 16.61 -0.21 4.00
N SER A 23 15.46 -0.72 4.43
CA SER A 23 14.68 -1.70 3.69
C SER A 23 13.85 -1.07 2.56
N PRO A 24 13.32 -1.87 1.62
CA PRO A 24 12.36 -1.41 0.60
C PRO A 24 11.03 -0.89 1.16
N LEU A 25 10.77 -1.04 2.47
CA LEU A 25 9.51 -0.64 3.10
C LEU A 25 9.25 0.86 2.92
N GLY A 26 8.15 1.19 2.23
CA GLY A 26 7.77 2.57 1.97
C GLY A 26 8.77 3.33 1.08
N ALA A 27 9.57 2.63 0.25
CA ALA A 27 10.59 3.24 -0.60
C ALA A 27 10.07 4.38 -1.48
N THR A 28 8.79 4.31 -1.87
CA THR A 28 8.09 5.37 -2.59
C THR A 28 6.79 5.72 -1.85
N PRO A 29 6.23 6.94 -2.04
CA PRO A 29 4.90 7.27 -1.52
C PRO A 29 3.84 6.26 -1.96
N TYR A 30 3.97 5.76 -3.19
CA TYR A 30 3.04 4.78 -3.78
C TYR A 30 3.13 3.39 -3.12
N ALA A 31 4.28 3.03 -2.52
CA ALA A 31 4.44 1.77 -1.81
C ALA A 31 3.51 1.67 -0.59
N LEU A 32 3.20 2.78 0.08
CA LEU A 32 2.22 2.76 1.17
C LEU A 32 0.81 2.51 0.71
N ARG A 33 0.44 3.06 -0.45
CA ARG A 33 -0.87 2.80 -1.05
C ARG A 33 -1.03 1.32 -1.36
N HIS A 34 0.01 0.68 -1.90
CA HIS A 34 0.02 -0.76 -2.08
C HIS A 34 -0.10 -1.53 -0.75
N ALA A 35 0.72 -1.17 0.25
CA ALA A 35 0.70 -1.84 1.55
C ALA A 35 -0.65 -1.72 2.27
N ALA A 36 -1.30 -0.55 2.22
CA ALA A 36 -2.61 -0.32 2.84
C ALA A 36 -3.70 -1.19 2.19
N VAL A 37 -3.73 -1.26 0.85
CA VAL A 37 -4.70 -2.10 0.13
C VAL A 37 -4.46 -3.58 0.41
N THR A 38 -3.21 -4.05 0.39
CA THR A 38 -2.87 -5.43 0.75
C THR A 38 -3.26 -5.76 2.19
N LEU A 39 -3.03 -4.84 3.14
CA LEU A 39 -3.42 -5.02 4.54
C LEU A 39 -4.94 -5.16 4.70
N TRP A 40 -5.72 -4.30 4.02
CA TRP A 40 -7.18 -4.38 4.08
C TRP A 40 -7.73 -5.66 3.47
N LEU A 41 -7.19 -6.09 2.32
CA LEU A 41 -7.56 -7.35 1.69
C LEU A 41 -7.23 -8.55 2.56
N ASN A 42 -6.01 -8.61 3.12
CA ASN A 42 -5.60 -9.67 4.06
C ASN A 42 -6.42 -9.65 5.36
N GLY A 43 -6.88 -8.47 5.77
CA GLY A 43 -7.79 -8.27 6.90
C GLY A 43 -9.24 -8.63 6.61
N ARG A 44 -9.53 -9.26 5.45
CA ARG A 44 -10.87 -9.64 4.99
C ARG A 44 -11.86 -8.49 4.85
N VAL A 45 -11.36 -7.26 4.64
CA VAL A 45 -12.22 -6.14 4.25
C VAL A 45 -12.78 -6.42 2.85
N PRO A 46 -14.09 -6.30 2.61
CA PRO A 46 -14.68 -6.58 1.30
C PRO A 46 -14.02 -5.75 0.19
N ALA A 47 -13.66 -6.41 -0.91
CA ALA A 47 -13.03 -5.77 -2.08
C ALA A 47 -13.72 -4.49 -2.59
N PRO A 48 -15.07 -4.36 -2.58
CA PRO A 48 -15.74 -3.12 -2.97
C PRO A 48 -15.45 -1.94 -2.02
N GLU A 49 -15.36 -2.20 -0.72
CA GLU A 49 -15.06 -1.18 0.30
C GLU A 49 -13.59 -0.74 0.23
N VAL A 50 -12.68 -1.69 -0.03
CA VAL A 50 -11.27 -1.41 -0.28
C VAL A 50 -11.09 -0.56 -1.53
N ALA A 51 -11.82 -0.87 -2.61
CA ALA A 51 -11.79 -0.12 -3.87
C ALA A 51 -12.28 1.32 -3.69
N ASP A 52 -13.39 1.50 -2.95
CA ASP A 52 -13.93 2.83 -2.62
C ASP A 52 -12.95 3.66 -1.78
N ARG A 53 -12.40 3.09 -0.70
CA ARG A 53 -11.38 3.76 0.14
C ARG A 53 -10.10 4.09 -0.62
N ALA A 54 -9.73 3.24 -1.55
CA ALA A 54 -8.55 3.47 -2.35
C ALA A 54 -8.84 4.39 -3.54
N GLY A 55 -10.09 4.67 -3.88
CA GLY A 55 -10.46 5.57 -4.98
C GLY A 55 -10.18 4.97 -6.36
N HIS A 56 -10.36 3.66 -6.52
CA HIS A 56 -10.27 2.99 -7.82
C HIS A 56 -11.49 2.10 -8.07
N SER A 57 -11.74 1.75 -9.33
CA SER A 57 -12.79 0.78 -9.66
C SER A 57 -12.45 -0.62 -9.15
N VAL A 58 -13.47 -1.40 -8.76
CA VAL A 58 -13.33 -2.82 -8.33
C VAL A 58 -12.58 -3.66 -9.36
N LYS A 59 -12.73 -3.38 -10.65
CA LYS A 59 -12.01 -4.07 -11.73
C LYS A 59 -10.50 -3.89 -11.64
N VAL A 60 -10.03 -2.67 -11.36
CA VAL A 60 -8.59 -2.37 -11.17
C VAL A 60 -8.06 -3.06 -9.90
N LEU A 61 -8.89 -3.13 -8.86
CA LEU A 61 -8.51 -3.83 -7.63
C LEU A 61 -8.35 -5.34 -7.87
N LEU A 62 -9.28 -5.98 -8.59
CA LEU A 62 -9.18 -7.38 -8.96
C LEU A 62 -8.00 -7.66 -9.90
N ASP A 63 -7.76 -6.80 -10.90
CA ASP A 63 -6.65 -6.97 -11.86
C ASP A 63 -5.26 -6.85 -11.19
N ILE A 64 -5.11 -6.00 -10.17
CA ILE A 64 -3.82 -5.73 -9.50
C ILE A 64 -3.61 -6.64 -8.27
N TYR A 65 -4.68 -7.01 -7.56
CA TYR A 65 -4.61 -7.69 -6.25
C TYR A 65 -5.23 -9.09 -6.24
N ALA A 66 -5.53 -9.69 -7.40
CA ALA A 66 -6.03 -11.07 -7.50
C ALA A 66 -5.23 -12.05 -6.62
N GLY A 67 -3.89 -11.94 -6.58
CA GLY A 67 -3.04 -12.80 -5.74
C GLY A 67 -3.19 -12.64 -4.23
N CYS A 68 -3.86 -11.59 -3.73
CA CYS A 68 -4.24 -11.44 -2.32
C CYS A 68 -5.64 -12.01 -1.99
N LEU A 69 -6.43 -12.36 -3.01
CA LEU A 69 -7.79 -12.89 -2.86
C LEU A 69 -7.83 -14.42 -2.92
N ASP A 70 -6.81 -15.06 -3.50
CA ASP A 70 -6.65 -16.52 -3.57
C ASP A 70 -6.20 -17.10 -2.22
N GLY A 71 -7.13 -17.12 -1.25
CA GLY A 71 -6.91 -17.62 0.10
C GLY A 71 -8.12 -18.31 0.73
N GLU A 72 -9.08 -18.76 -0.07
CA GLU A 72 -10.17 -19.63 0.41
C GLU A 72 -10.35 -20.82 -0.55
N SER A 73 -9.63 -21.90 -0.25
CA SER A 73 -9.99 -23.27 -0.64
C SER A 73 -9.68 -24.19 0.54
#